data_AF-A0A7W1PH52-F1
#
_entry.id   AF-A0A7W1PH52-F1
#
_cell.length_a   1.000
_cell.length_b   1.000
_cell.length_c   1.000
_cell.angle_alpha   90.00
_cell.angle_beta   90.00
_cell.angle_gamma   90.00
#
_symmetry.space_group_name_H-M   'P 1'
#
loop_
_entity.id
_entity.type
_entity.pdbx_description
1 polymer ?
#
loop_
_entity_poly.entity_id
_entity_poly.type
_entity_poly.pdbx_seq_one_letter_code
_entity_poly.pdbx_strand_id
1 'polypeptide(L)'
;MGRLPRGPPGARVNDATLMRGAVDAYHDLLSDDIAGESQAQLDAQLAARGLFFGGRSLCTVLRPRFFSPAQHHGIRTRIAPLLGAFRGAHAAALVDDALLAQFRMTEWEREMAHWDTGFRDAIPLSRLDAFYVPETDTLQFTEYNGEIPAGAAYGDALAEVFHGLPIVREFMKGWHLHALPARPHTLHALVDCYQQWLGRRELPTIAILDWNEVPTQNEFRLFQEYFASHGVDSVIVDPGEVEYTGGRLHGGGRQIDLIYKRVLLSELVERGGLDHPVLRAVEAGDVCMVNPPSCKILHKKASLAVLQDERNAHLFTAEQQAAVAATIPWTRVVEERRT
;
A
#
# COMPACT_ATOMS: atom_id res chain seq x y z
N MET A 1 -24.10 -29.33 -29.21
CA MET A 1 -24.80 -28.83 -28.00
C MET A 1 -24.69 -29.89 -26.90
N GLY A 2 -23.67 -29.81 -26.05
CA GLY A 2 -23.55 -30.63 -24.85
C GLY A 2 -23.62 -29.72 -23.64
N ARG A 3 -24.73 -29.77 -22.89
CA ARG A 3 -24.87 -29.04 -21.62
C ARG A 3 -24.01 -29.73 -20.57
N LEU A 4 -23.11 -28.99 -19.92
CA LEU A 4 -22.48 -29.41 -18.68
C LEU A 4 -23.55 -29.63 -17.59
N PRO A 5 -23.42 -30.66 -16.74
CA PRO A 5 -24.40 -30.94 -15.71
C PRO A 5 -24.39 -29.83 -14.66
N ARG A 6 -25.57 -29.24 -14.40
CA ARG A 6 -25.77 -28.39 -13.23
C ARG A 6 -25.66 -29.28 -11.98
N GLY A 7 -24.58 -29.11 -11.22
CA GLY A 7 -24.42 -29.72 -9.91
C GLY A 7 -25.53 -29.29 -8.93
N PRO A 8 -25.78 -30.07 -7.87
CA PRO A 8 -26.87 -29.81 -6.93
C PRO A 8 -26.63 -28.49 -6.17
N PRO A 9 -27.71 -27.77 -5.79
CA PRO A 9 -27.57 -26.55 -5.00
C PRO A 9 -27.06 -26.93 -3.60
N GLY A 10 -25.88 -26.44 -3.23
CA GLY A 10 -25.32 -26.60 -1.88
C GLY A 10 -24.04 -27.43 -1.77
N ALA A 11 -23.55 -28.04 -2.86
CA ALA A 11 -22.18 -28.56 -2.86
C ALA A 11 -21.20 -27.38 -2.97
N ARG A 12 -20.68 -26.89 -1.84
CA ARG A 12 -19.53 -25.97 -1.85
C ARG A 12 -18.41 -26.70 -2.58
N VAL A 13 -18.11 -26.28 -3.80
CA VAL A 13 -16.90 -26.70 -4.49
C VAL A 13 -15.75 -26.39 -3.53
N ASN A 14 -14.97 -27.41 -3.17
CA ASN A 14 -13.79 -27.22 -2.34
C ASN A 14 -12.96 -26.10 -2.97
N ASP A 15 -12.58 -25.10 -2.16
CA ASP A 15 -11.89 -23.92 -2.62
C ASP A 15 -10.62 -24.24 -3.44
N ALA A 16 -9.87 -25.24 -2.98
CA ALA A 16 -8.70 -25.75 -3.69
C ALA A 16 -9.04 -26.36 -5.06
N THR A 17 -10.21 -26.98 -5.20
CA THR A 17 -10.72 -27.51 -6.47
C THR A 17 -11.18 -26.39 -7.39
N LEU A 18 -11.84 -25.36 -6.85
CA LEU A 18 -12.23 -24.17 -7.63
C LEU A 18 -10.99 -23.48 -8.21
N MET A 19 -9.97 -23.26 -7.37
CA MET A 19 -8.74 -22.59 -7.79
C MET A 19 -7.93 -23.39 -8.80
N ARG A 20 -7.78 -24.72 -8.60
CA ARG A 20 -7.17 -25.57 -9.63
C ARG A 20 -7.94 -25.51 -10.94
N GLY A 21 -9.27 -25.65 -10.89
CA GLY A 21 -10.11 -25.56 -12.09
C GLY A 21 -9.98 -24.22 -12.82
N ALA A 22 -9.85 -23.10 -12.09
CA ALA A 22 -9.63 -21.78 -12.68
C ALA A 22 -8.25 -21.69 -13.35
N VAL A 23 -7.20 -22.21 -12.71
CA VAL A 23 -5.85 -22.23 -13.25
C VAL A 23 -5.77 -23.11 -14.49
N ASP A 24 -6.28 -24.34 -14.42
CA ASP A 24 -6.27 -25.30 -15.52
C ASP A 24 -7.06 -24.75 -16.71
N ALA A 25 -8.27 -24.20 -16.48
CA ALA A 25 -9.06 -23.57 -17.54
C ALA A 25 -8.37 -22.36 -18.17
N TYR A 26 -7.61 -21.56 -17.40
CA TYR A 26 -6.83 -20.45 -17.95
C TYR A 26 -5.65 -20.96 -18.78
N HIS A 27 -4.99 -22.03 -18.35
CA HIS A 27 -3.87 -22.65 -19.08
C HIS A 27 -4.32 -23.32 -20.36
N ASP A 28 -5.48 -23.99 -20.36
CA ASP A 28 -6.05 -24.61 -21.55
C ASP A 28 -6.39 -23.59 -22.66
N LEU A 29 -6.56 -22.31 -22.30
CA LEU A 29 -6.78 -21.22 -23.26
C LEU A 29 -5.49 -20.65 -23.87
N LEU A 30 -4.31 -20.95 -23.32
CA LEU A 30 -3.01 -20.48 -23.83
C LEU A 30 -2.52 -21.30 -25.02
N SER A 31 -3.23 -21.23 -26.16
CA SER A 31 -2.65 -21.64 -27.44
C SER A 31 -1.57 -20.66 -27.90
N ASP A 32 -0.68 -21.07 -28.81
CA ASP A 32 0.37 -20.19 -29.36
C ASP A 32 -0.21 -18.88 -29.94
N ASP A 33 -1.35 -18.97 -30.63
CA ASP A 33 -2.04 -17.80 -31.21
C ASP A 33 -2.59 -16.87 -30.11
N ILE A 34 -3.35 -17.40 -29.14
CA ILE A 34 -3.93 -16.59 -28.06
C ILE A 34 -2.84 -15.99 -27.17
N ALA A 35 -1.80 -16.75 -26.87
CA ALA A 35 -0.66 -16.29 -26.10
C ALA A 35 0.10 -15.18 -26.85
N GLY A 36 0.38 -15.37 -28.14
CA GLY A 36 1.05 -14.38 -28.98
C GLY A 36 0.27 -13.07 -29.09
N GLU A 37 -1.03 -13.14 -29.40
CA GLU A 37 -1.89 -11.96 -29.46
C GLU A 37 -2.01 -11.24 -28.11
N SER A 38 -2.17 -12.01 -27.02
CA SER A 38 -2.28 -11.44 -25.68
C SER A 38 -0.98 -10.79 -25.22
N GLN A 39 0.17 -11.37 -25.52
CA GLN A 39 1.47 -10.79 -25.19
C GLN A 39 1.71 -9.50 -26.00
N ALA A 40 1.44 -9.52 -27.30
CA ALA A 40 1.58 -8.34 -28.15
C ALA A 40 0.66 -7.19 -27.68
N GLN A 41 -0.59 -7.50 -27.30
CA GLN A 41 -1.50 -6.51 -26.75
C GLN A 41 -1.05 -6.00 -25.37
N LEU A 42 -0.55 -6.87 -24.50
CA LEU A 42 0.01 -6.49 -23.20
C LEU A 42 1.16 -5.49 -23.40
N ASP A 43 2.14 -5.82 -24.23
CA ASP A 43 3.30 -4.97 -24.49
C ASP A 43 2.90 -3.61 -25.07
N ALA A 44 1.96 -3.60 -26.04
CA ALA A 44 1.43 -2.37 -26.62
C ALA A 44 0.69 -1.51 -25.57
N GLN A 45 -0.11 -2.11 -24.69
CA GLN A 45 -0.82 -1.38 -23.64
C GLN A 45 0.11 -0.87 -22.54
N LEU A 46 1.13 -1.64 -22.16
CA LEU A 46 2.14 -1.20 -21.20
C LEU A 46 2.90 0.02 -21.74
N ALA A 47 3.31 -0.03 -23.01
CA ALA A 47 3.94 1.08 -23.71
C ALA A 47 3.03 2.32 -23.77
N ALA A 48 1.80 2.15 -24.25
CA ALA A 48 0.86 3.26 -24.45
C ALA A 48 0.46 3.97 -23.15
N ARG A 49 0.41 3.23 -22.03
CA ARG A 49 -0.01 3.76 -20.72
C ARG A 49 1.17 4.10 -19.79
N GLY A 50 2.40 3.98 -20.26
CA GLY A 50 3.58 4.23 -19.43
C GLY A 50 3.71 3.30 -18.22
N LEU A 51 3.26 2.05 -18.33
CA LEU A 51 3.25 1.08 -17.23
C LEU A 51 4.62 0.41 -17.06
N PHE A 52 5.58 1.22 -16.60
CA PHE A 52 6.97 0.85 -16.36
C PHE A 52 7.42 1.28 -14.96
N PHE A 53 8.30 0.48 -14.37
CA PHE A 53 9.11 0.86 -13.22
C PHE A 53 10.51 1.21 -13.72
N GLY A 54 10.82 2.51 -13.80
CA GLY A 54 11.97 2.99 -14.56
C GLY A 54 11.86 2.54 -16.03
N GLY A 55 12.87 1.80 -16.52
CA GLY A 55 12.85 1.23 -17.88
C GLY A 55 12.22 -0.16 -18.00
N ARG A 56 11.77 -0.78 -16.90
CA ARG A 56 11.27 -2.16 -16.89
C ARG A 56 9.75 -2.21 -16.94
N SER A 57 9.18 -2.99 -17.87
CA SER A 57 7.74 -3.27 -17.92
C SER A 57 7.23 -3.81 -16.59
N LEU A 58 6.09 -3.28 -16.10
CA LEU A 58 5.51 -3.73 -14.82
C LEU A 58 5.07 -5.19 -14.85
N CYS A 59 4.72 -5.71 -16.02
CA CYS A 59 4.31 -7.10 -16.20
C CYS A 59 4.97 -7.68 -17.47
N THR A 60 5.46 -8.91 -17.36
CA THR A 60 6.09 -9.65 -18.47
C THR A 60 5.50 -11.05 -18.62
N VAL A 61 4.36 -11.31 -17.97
CA VAL A 61 3.72 -12.62 -17.94
C VAL A 61 2.22 -12.48 -18.14
N LEU A 62 1.62 -13.42 -18.85
CA LEU A 62 0.18 -13.42 -19.11
C LEU A 62 -0.64 -14.08 -17.99
N ARG A 63 0.01 -14.73 -17.03
CA ARG A 63 -0.66 -15.48 -15.97
C ARG A 63 -0.91 -14.58 -14.75
N PRO A 64 -2.17 -14.22 -14.44
CA PRO A 64 -2.48 -13.56 -13.18
C PRO A 64 -2.44 -14.56 -12.02
N ARG A 65 -2.39 -14.04 -10.80
CA ARG A 65 -2.62 -14.82 -9.59
C ARG A 65 -4.10 -14.74 -9.20
N PHE A 66 -4.79 -15.86 -9.24
CA PHE A 66 -6.18 -15.93 -8.81
C PHE A 66 -6.28 -16.10 -7.29
N PHE A 67 -7.32 -15.51 -6.73
CA PHE A 67 -7.80 -15.75 -5.38
C PHE A 67 -9.29 -16.01 -5.44
N SER A 68 -9.75 -17.00 -4.68
CA SER A 68 -11.19 -17.18 -4.51
C SER A 68 -11.76 -16.11 -3.58
N PRO A 69 -13.08 -15.88 -3.59
CA PRO A 69 -13.73 -15.03 -2.58
C PRO A 69 -13.45 -15.50 -1.14
N ALA A 70 -13.36 -16.81 -0.90
CA ALA A 70 -13.10 -17.37 0.41
C ALA A 70 -11.66 -17.12 0.87
N GLN A 71 -10.67 -17.30 -0.03
CA GLN A 71 -9.26 -16.98 0.26
C GLN A 71 -9.06 -15.51 0.55
N HIS A 72 -9.64 -14.64 -0.30
CA HIS A 72 -9.57 -13.20 -0.10
C HIS A 72 -10.20 -12.79 1.24
N HIS A 73 -11.36 -13.36 1.58
CA HIS A 73 -11.99 -13.15 2.88
C HIS A 73 -11.09 -13.63 4.03
N GLY A 74 -10.53 -14.83 3.95
CA GLY A 74 -9.63 -15.40 4.95
C GLY A 74 -8.36 -14.57 5.18
N ILE A 75 -7.77 -14.03 4.12
CA ILE A 75 -6.64 -13.09 4.21
C ILE A 75 -7.07 -11.84 4.97
N ARG A 76 -8.21 -11.23 4.64
CA ARG A 76 -8.72 -10.03 5.32
C ARG A 76 -9.01 -10.25 6.79
N THR A 77 -9.62 -11.39 7.16
CA THR A 77 -9.92 -11.70 8.56
C THR A 77 -8.67 -11.91 9.40
N ARG A 78 -7.56 -12.37 8.81
CA ARG A 78 -6.27 -12.49 9.50
C ARG A 78 -5.52 -11.16 9.61
N ILE A 79 -5.66 -10.29 8.60
CA ILE A 79 -5.03 -8.96 8.59
C ILE A 79 -5.66 -8.02 9.63
N ALA A 80 -6.97 -8.07 9.82
CA ALA A 80 -7.69 -7.13 10.69
C ALA A 80 -7.16 -7.07 12.15
N PRO A 81 -7.05 -8.18 12.90
CA PRO A 81 -6.48 -8.15 14.24
C PRO A 81 -4.99 -7.77 14.23
N LEU A 82 -4.23 -8.18 13.22
CA LEU A 82 -2.82 -7.79 13.07
C LEU A 82 -2.66 -6.26 12.94
N LEU A 83 -3.48 -5.60 12.11
CA LEU A 83 -3.50 -4.13 12.02
C LEU A 83 -3.91 -3.47 13.34
N GLY A 84 -4.80 -4.12 14.11
CA GLY A 84 -5.12 -3.70 15.46
C GLY A 84 -3.92 -3.75 16.41
N ALA A 85 -3.10 -4.80 16.33
CA ALA A 85 -1.87 -4.94 17.12
C ALA A 85 -0.86 -3.84 16.75
N PHE A 86 -0.65 -3.59 15.46
CA PHE A 86 0.19 -2.49 14.97
C PHE A 86 -0.28 -1.13 15.50
N ARG A 87 -1.59 -0.85 15.45
CA ARG A 87 -2.16 0.40 15.98
C ARG A 87 -1.92 0.53 17.49
N GLY A 88 -2.12 -0.55 18.24
CA GLY A 88 -1.86 -0.58 19.68
C GLY A 88 -0.39 -0.32 20.02
N ALA A 89 0.53 -0.98 19.29
CA ALA A 89 1.97 -0.79 19.47
C ALA A 89 2.41 0.65 19.15
N HIS A 90 1.88 1.24 18.07
CA HIS A 90 2.14 2.64 17.73
C HIS A 90 1.65 3.60 18.81
N ALA A 91 0.39 3.46 19.24
CA ALA A 91 -0.19 4.33 20.27
C ALA A 91 0.59 4.24 21.59
N ALA A 92 1.01 3.04 21.99
CA ALA A 92 1.82 2.84 23.18
C ALA A 92 3.23 3.44 23.02
N ALA A 93 3.87 3.29 21.85
CA ALA A 93 5.20 3.83 21.59
C ALA A 93 5.24 5.37 21.66
N LEU A 94 4.13 6.06 21.33
CA LEU A 94 4.07 7.51 21.42
C LEU A 94 4.03 8.07 22.85
N VAL A 95 3.77 7.23 23.86
CA VAL A 95 3.67 7.66 25.27
C VAL A 95 4.66 6.96 26.20
N ASP A 96 5.46 6.02 25.67
CA ASP A 96 6.47 5.26 26.42
C ASP A 96 7.78 5.23 25.63
N ASP A 97 8.75 6.03 26.08
CA ASP A 97 10.08 6.13 25.47
C ASP A 97 10.85 4.80 25.48
N ALA A 98 10.64 3.97 26.50
CA ALA A 98 11.29 2.66 26.59
C ALA A 98 10.74 1.71 25.52
N LEU A 99 9.44 1.79 25.23
CA LEU A 99 8.83 1.06 24.11
C LEU A 99 9.24 1.66 22.76
N LEU A 100 9.26 2.99 22.62
CA LEU A 100 9.70 3.66 21.40
C LEU A 100 11.13 3.26 21.01
N ALA A 101 12.02 3.14 22.00
CA ALA A 101 13.40 2.71 21.80
C ALA A 101 13.51 1.31 21.16
N GLN A 102 12.53 0.42 21.36
CA GLN A 102 12.53 -0.91 20.77
C GLN A 102 12.37 -0.89 19.23
N PHE A 103 11.79 0.18 18.66
CA PHE A 103 11.63 0.34 17.22
C PHE A 103 12.92 0.75 16.49
N ARG A 104 14.01 1.04 17.24
CA ARG A 104 15.34 1.37 16.68
C ARG A 104 15.31 2.54 15.70
N MET A 105 14.57 3.58 16.08
CA MET A 105 14.55 4.86 15.37
C MET A 105 15.80 5.68 15.71
N THR A 106 16.22 6.54 14.79
CA THR A 106 17.24 7.57 15.06
C THR A 106 16.68 8.62 16.03
N GLU A 107 17.53 9.49 16.56
CA GLU A 107 17.11 10.56 17.47
C GLU A 107 16.11 11.51 16.81
N TRP A 108 16.46 12.05 15.64
CA TRP A 108 15.58 12.93 14.88
C TRP A 108 14.26 12.25 14.47
N GLU A 109 14.26 10.94 14.17
CA GLU A 109 13.02 10.21 13.85
C GLU A 109 12.09 10.16 15.07
N ARG A 110 12.64 9.99 16.28
CA ARG A 110 11.84 9.98 17.52
C ARG A 110 11.26 11.35 17.81
N GLU A 111 12.04 12.41 17.66
CA GLU A 111 11.56 13.78 17.85
C GLU A 111 10.37 14.10 16.92
N MET A 112 10.51 13.80 15.62
CA MET A 112 9.45 14.04 14.63
C MET A 112 8.22 13.15 14.83
N ALA A 113 8.36 11.98 15.46
CA ALA A 113 7.25 11.08 15.69
C ALA A 113 6.17 11.67 16.62
N HIS A 114 6.51 12.69 17.41
CA HIS A 114 5.59 13.36 18.32
C HIS A 114 4.88 14.58 17.70
N TRP A 115 5.14 14.92 16.43
CA TRP A 115 4.45 16.01 15.76
C TRP A 115 2.94 15.74 15.68
N ASP A 116 2.13 16.74 16.05
CA ASP A 116 0.67 16.68 15.86
C ASP A 116 0.34 16.89 14.39
N THR A 117 -0.45 15.96 13.85
CA THR A 117 -0.75 15.88 12.42
C THR A 117 -2.24 16.02 12.13
N GLY A 118 -3.07 16.21 13.17
CA GLY A 118 -4.47 16.62 13.03
C GLY A 118 -5.44 15.55 12.50
N PHE A 119 -5.03 14.29 12.35
CA PHE A 119 -5.92 13.18 11.97
C PHE A 119 -5.64 11.90 12.77
N ARG A 120 -6.62 10.99 12.80
CA ARG A 120 -6.67 9.89 13.76
C ARG A 120 -5.71 8.73 13.49
N ASP A 121 -5.55 8.33 12.24
CA ASP A 121 -4.74 7.18 11.86
C ASP A 121 -3.37 7.65 11.37
N ALA A 122 -2.28 7.22 12.01
CA ALA A 122 -0.93 7.60 11.61
C ALA A 122 -0.48 6.96 10.30
N ILE A 123 -1.13 5.87 9.85
CA ILE A 123 -0.75 5.15 8.64
C ILE A 123 -1.99 4.85 7.78
N PRO A 124 -2.68 5.89 7.29
CA PRO A 124 -3.92 5.73 6.53
C PRO A 124 -3.70 5.01 5.20
N LEU A 125 -2.48 5.08 4.64
CA LEU A 125 -2.06 4.35 3.46
C LEU A 125 -0.90 3.41 3.79
N SER A 126 -1.06 2.11 3.60
CA SER A 126 -0.01 1.15 3.88
C SER A 126 -0.08 -0.07 2.98
N ARG A 127 0.97 -0.90 3.02
CA ARG A 127 0.99 -2.21 2.38
C ARG A 127 1.60 -3.24 3.32
N LEU A 128 0.91 -4.37 3.46
CA LEU A 128 1.45 -5.55 4.11
C LEU A 128 1.97 -6.50 3.03
N ASP A 129 3.27 -6.74 3.04
CA ASP A 129 3.89 -7.66 2.10
C ASP A 129 3.96 -9.06 2.73
N ALA A 130 3.47 -10.06 1.99
CA ALA A 130 3.26 -11.40 2.53
C ALA A 130 3.52 -12.51 1.51
N PHE A 131 3.94 -13.65 2.04
CA PHE A 131 3.87 -14.93 1.35
C PHE A 131 2.58 -15.64 1.75
N TYR A 132 1.82 -16.07 0.73
CA TYR A 132 0.63 -16.88 0.92
C TYR A 132 0.76 -18.20 0.17
N VAL A 133 0.59 -19.32 0.87
CA VAL A 133 0.61 -20.69 0.35
C VAL A 133 -0.80 -21.27 0.50
N PRO A 134 -1.62 -21.27 -0.57
CA PRO A 134 -3.02 -21.73 -0.49
C PRO A 134 -3.17 -23.18 -0.02
N GLU A 135 -2.23 -24.06 -0.38
CA GLU A 135 -2.28 -25.49 -0.07
C GLU A 135 -2.26 -25.77 1.43
N THR A 136 -1.56 -24.93 2.19
CA THR A 136 -1.42 -25.03 3.64
C THR A 136 -2.14 -23.89 4.38
N ASP A 137 -2.88 -23.05 3.64
CA ASP A 137 -3.45 -21.77 4.09
C ASP A 137 -2.47 -20.92 4.93
N THR A 138 -1.17 -21.01 4.62
CA THR A 138 -0.12 -20.33 5.37
C THR A 138 0.03 -18.91 4.85
N LEU A 139 -0.15 -17.93 5.72
CA LEU A 139 0.05 -16.51 5.44
C LEU A 139 1.13 -15.97 6.37
N GLN A 140 2.23 -15.48 5.81
CA GLN A 140 3.36 -14.95 6.58
C GLN A 140 3.75 -13.57 6.06
N PHE A 141 3.71 -12.57 6.93
CA PHE A 141 4.07 -11.19 6.61
C PHE A 141 5.57 -10.96 6.79
N THR A 142 6.19 -10.30 5.82
CA THR A 142 7.62 -9.94 5.86
C THR A 142 7.85 -8.48 6.17
N GLU A 143 6.89 -7.61 5.84
CA GLU A 143 7.03 -6.18 6.01
C GLU A 143 5.68 -5.49 6.17
N TYR A 144 5.66 -4.45 7.01
CA TYR A 144 4.59 -3.48 7.06
C TYR A 144 5.10 -2.13 6.56
N ASN A 145 4.71 -1.78 5.33
CA ASN A 145 5.15 -0.58 4.66
C ASN A 145 4.24 0.60 4.99
N GLY A 146 4.67 1.40 5.97
CA GLY A 146 3.99 2.60 6.42
C GLY A 146 4.43 3.90 5.73
N GLU A 147 5.51 3.88 4.95
CA GLU A 147 5.90 5.02 4.10
C GLU A 147 5.40 4.77 2.67
N ILE A 148 4.12 5.08 2.46
CA ILE A 148 3.33 5.03 1.22
C ILE A 148 4.04 4.32 0.04
N PRO A 149 3.89 3.00 -0.07
CA PRO A 149 4.54 2.24 -1.12
C PRO A 149 3.87 2.45 -2.48
N ALA A 150 4.65 2.28 -3.54
CA ALA A 150 4.14 2.21 -4.90
C ALA A 150 3.28 0.95 -5.15
N GLY A 151 2.41 1.01 -6.16
CA GLY A 151 1.71 -0.14 -6.71
C GLY A 151 0.19 -0.01 -6.76
N ALA A 152 -0.42 0.92 -6.03
CA ALA A 152 -1.88 1.08 -6.01
C ALA A 152 -2.46 1.50 -7.37
N ALA A 153 -1.92 2.55 -7.99
CA ALA A 153 -2.40 2.98 -9.30
C ALA A 153 -1.93 2.05 -10.42
N TYR A 154 -0.72 1.49 -10.28
CA TYR A 154 -0.23 0.47 -11.19
C TYR A 154 -1.08 -0.80 -11.19
N GLY A 155 -1.51 -1.28 -10.01
CA GLY A 155 -2.35 -2.47 -9.87
C GLY A 155 -3.69 -2.30 -10.58
N ASP A 156 -4.34 -1.15 -10.39
CA ASP A 156 -5.59 -0.82 -11.07
C ASP A 156 -5.41 -0.74 -12.59
N ALA A 157 -4.38 -0.03 -13.06
CA ALA A 157 -4.12 0.11 -14.49
C ALA A 157 -3.77 -1.22 -15.15
N LEU A 158 -2.99 -2.08 -14.48
CA LEU A 158 -2.71 -3.44 -14.94
C LEU A 158 -3.98 -4.29 -14.97
N ALA A 159 -4.84 -4.19 -13.95
CA ALA A 159 -6.11 -4.91 -13.94
C ALA A 159 -6.99 -4.52 -15.13
N GLU A 160 -7.08 -3.23 -15.48
CA GLU A 160 -7.77 -2.75 -16.69
C GLU A 160 -7.17 -3.33 -17.97
N VAL A 161 -5.83 -3.33 -18.10
CA VAL A 161 -5.13 -3.92 -19.24
C VAL A 161 -5.45 -5.41 -19.36
N PHE A 162 -5.36 -6.15 -18.25
CA PHE A 162 -5.65 -7.58 -18.20
C PHE A 162 -7.08 -7.88 -18.65
N HIS A 163 -8.09 -7.14 -18.18
CA HIS A 163 -9.47 -7.31 -18.63
C HIS A 163 -9.65 -7.11 -20.14
N GLY A 164 -8.75 -6.35 -20.77
CA GLY A 164 -8.73 -6.14 -22.21
C GLY A 164 -8.07 -7.26 -23.01
N LEU A 165 -7.26 -8.14 -22.40
CA LEU A 165 -6.47 -9.13 -23.13
C LEU A 165 -7.35 -10.24 -23.75
N PRO A 166 -7.01 -10.74 -24.95
CA PRO A 166 -7.74 -11.83 -25.61
C PRO A 166 -7.94 -13.04 -24.69
N ILE A 167 -6.88 -13.51 -24.03
CA ILE A 167 -6.97 -14.63 -23.10
C ILE A 167 -7.94 -14.39 -21.94
N VAL A 168 -7.92 -13.21 -21.33
CA VAL A 168 -8.80 -12.90 -20.19
C VAL A 168 -10.25 -12.79 -20.65
N ARG A 169 -10.49 -12.21 -21.84
CA ARG A 169 -11.83 -12.16 -22.43
C ARG A 169 -12.40 -13.55 -22.69
N GLU A 170 -11.59 -14.48 -23.21
CA GLU A 170 -12.00 -15.87 -23.39
C GLU A 170 -12.28 -16.55 -22.04
N PHE A 171 -11.38 -16.38 -21.07
CA PHE A 171 -11.55 -16.92 -19.72
C PHE A 171 -12.84 -16.45 -19.04
N MET A 172 -13.17 -15.16 -19.19
CA MET A 172 -14.36 -14.54 -18.61
C MET A 172 -15.69 -15.04 -19.20
N LYS A 173 -15.69 -15.84 -20.28
CA LYS A 173 -16.89 -16.52 -20.78
C LYS A 173 -17.38 -17.63 -19.85
N GLY A 174 -16.46 -18.25 -19.11
CA GLY A 174 -16.75 -19.34 -18.17
C GLY A 174 -16.55 -18.95 -16.70
N TRP A 175 -15.85 -17.85 -16.43
CA TRP A 175 -15.45 -17.43 -15.09
C TRP A 175 -15.78 -15.97 -14.81
N HIS A 176 -16.08 -15.64 -13.55
CA HIS A 176 -16.24 -14.26 -13.11
C HIS A 176 -14.95 -13.78 -12.46
N LEU A 177 -14.33 -12.75 -13.04
CA LEU A 177 -13.15 -12.08 -12.51
C LEU A 177 -13.55 -10.73 -11.90
N HIS A 178 -12.98 -10.43 -10.74
CA HIS A 178 -13.15 -9.14 -10.07
C HIS A 178 -11.76 -8.55 -9.79
N ALA A 179 -11.55 -7.30 -10.22
CA ALA A 179 -10.40 -6.52 -9.79
C ALA A 179 -10.57 -6.05 -8.34
N LEU A 180 -9.46 -5.80 -7.65
CA LEU A 180 -9.42 -5.18 -6.33
C LEU A 180 -8.92 -3.74 -6.51
N PRO A 181 -9.82 -2.75 -6.66
CA PRO A 181 -9.40 -1.38 -6.94
C PRO A 181 -8.70 -0.76 -5.73
N ALA A 182 -7.63 0.00 -5.95
CA ALA A 182 -6.85 0.66 -4.91
C ALA A 182 -6.93 2.20 -4.99
N ARG A 183 -6.93 2.80 -6.19
CA ARG A 183 -6.99 4.27 -6.36
C ARG A 183 -8.18 4.93 -5.66
N PRO A 184 -9.41 4.38 -5.69
CA PRO A 184 -10.53 4.97 -4.96
C PRO A 184 -10.29 5.03 -3.45
N HIS A 185 -9.67 4.00 -2.88
CA HIS A 185 -9.33 3.97 -1.47
C HIS A 185 -8.20 4.94 -1.13
N THR A 186 -7.20 5.09 -2.01
CA THR A 186 -6.14 6.09 -1.85
C THR A 186 -6.71 7.50 -1.82
N LEU A 187 -7.52 7.88 -2.82
CA LEU A 187 -8.13 9.21 -2.87
C LEU A 187 -9.03 9.46 -1.64
N HIS A 188 -9.83 8.47 -1.26
CA HIS A 188 -10.68 8.57 -0.07
C HIS A 188 -9.86 8.84 1.19
N ALA A 189 -8.78 8.09 1.42
CA ALA A 189 -7.92 8.26 2.58
C ALA A 189 -7.24 9.64 2.60
N LEU A 190 -6.73 10.12 1.46
CA LEU A 190 -6.13 11.46 1.36
C LEU A 190 -7.13 12.56 1.72
N VAL A 191 -8.33 12.50 1.14
CA VAL A 191 -9.39 13.50 1.38
C VAL A 191 -9.92 13.41 2.82
N ASP A 192 -10.08 12.20 3.37
CA ASP A 192 -10.52 12.01 4.76
C ASP A 192 -9.50 12.56 5.77
N CYS A 193 -8.21 12.28 5.58
CA CYS A 193 -7.15 12.88 6.40
C CYS A 193 -7.15 14.41 6.32
N TYR A 194 -7.28 14.98 5.12
CA TYR A 194 -7.34 16.42 4.93
C TYR A 194 -8.53 17.05 5.66
N GLN A 195 -9.72 16.46 5.53
CA GLN A 195 -10.94 16.98 6.14
C GLN A 195 -10.91 16.87 7.67
N GLN A 196 -10.25 15.85 8.22
CA GLN A 196 -9.99 15.74 9.65
C GLN A 196 -9.04 16.85 10.12
N TRP A 197 -7.92 17.03 9.42
CA TRP A 197 -6.92 18.06 9.72
C TRP A 197 -7.50 19.48 9.64
N LEU A 198 -8.26 19.78 8.58
CA LEU A 198 -8.87 21.08 8.36
C LEU A 198 -10.10 21.33 9.25
N GLY A 199 -10.74 20.28 9.75
CA GLY A 199 -11.98 20.35 10.54
C GLY A 199 -13.25 20.70 9.74
N ARG A 200 -13.21 20.65 8.41
CA ARG A 200 -14.36 20.89 7.53
C ARG A 200 -14.24 20.16 6.19
N ARG A 201 -15.35 20.10 5.45
CA ARG A 201 -15.42 19.44 4.14
C ARG A 201 -14.95 20.38 3.03
N GLU A 202 -13.72 20.19 2.62
CA GLU A 202 -13.07 20.90 1.50
C GLU A 202 -12.18 19.91 0.74
N LEU A 203 -11.89 20.20 -0.53
CA LEU A 203 -10.94 19.43 -1.34
C LEU A 203 -9.59 20.13 -1.33
N PRO A 204 -8.48 19.40 -1.13
CA PRO A 204 -7.13 19.98 -1.11
C PRO A 204 -6.56 20.13 -2.52
N THR A 205 -5.56 21.02 -2.65
CA THR A 205 -4.52 20.90 -3.67
C THR A 205 -3.46 19.89 -3.19
N ILE A 206 -3.35 18.75 -3.87
CA ILE A 206 -2.46 17.65 -3.48
C ILE A 206 -1.09 17.78 -4.15
N ALA A 207 -0.02 17.85 -3.38
CA ALA A 207 1.33 17.61 -3.87
C ALA A 207 1.65 16.11 -3.82
N ILE A 208 1.91 15.51 -4.98
CA ILE A 208 2.54 14.18 -5.08
C ILE A 208 4.06 14.43 -4.99
N LEU A 209 4.61 14.25 -3.80
CA LEU A 209 5.96 14.73 -3.45
C LEU A 209 6.98 13.60 -3.51
N ASP A 210 7.87 13.63 -4.51
CA ASP A 210 9.03 12.73 -4.64
C ASP A 210 10.08 13.31 -5.59
N TRP A 211 11.29 12.75 -5.56
CA TRP A 211 12.38 13.20 -6.45
C TRP A 211 12.09 12.92 -7.92
N ASN A 212 12.55 13.79 -8.81
CA ASN A 212 12.30 13.68 -10.25
C ASN A 212 12.87 12.40 -10.88
N GLU A 213 13.93 11.83 -10.32
CA GLU A 213 14.61 10.65 -10.87
C GLU A 213 14.04 9.29 -10.41
N VAL A 214 13.02 9.27 -9.53
CA VAL A 214 12.50 8.00 -9.03
C VAL A 214 11.84 7.17 -10.14
N PRO A 215 11.98 5.83 -10.12
CA PRO A 215 11.42 4.96 -11.15
C PRO A 215 9.88 4.90 -11.16
N THR A 216 9.22 5.50 -10.15
CA THR A 216 7.77 5.49 -9.95
C THR A 216 7.05 6.73 -10.50
N GLN A 217 7.74 7.62 -11.20
CA GLN A 217 7.16 8.84 -11.79
C GLN A 217 5.91 8.59 -12.64
N ASN A 218 5.85 7.47 -13.37
CA ASN A 218 4.66 7.12 -14.13
C ASN A 218 3.44 6.85 -13.25
N GLU A 219 3.63 6.29 -12.04
CA GLU A 219 2.53 6.09 -11.09
C GLU A 219 1.96 7.42 -10.62
N PHE A 220 2.80 8.43 -10.44
CA PHE A 220 2.37 9.75 -10.00
C PHE A 220 1.45 10.40 -11.03
N ARG A 221 1.75 10.21 -12.32
CA ARG A 221 0.88 10.66 -13.42
C ARG A 221 -0.47 9.95 -13.42
N LEU A 222 -0.49 8.62 -13.19
CA LEU A 222 -1.74 7.88 -13.06
C LEU A 222 -2.60 8.40 -11.90
N PHE A 223 -1.98 8.77 -10.78
CA PHE A 223 -2.69 9.39 -9.66
C PHE A 223 -3.14 10.80 -9.98
N GLN A 224 -2.32 11.63 -10.63
CA GLN A 224 -2.68 12.98 -11.04
C GLN A 224 -3.90 12.98 -11.98
N GLU A 225 -3.89 12.11 -13.00
CA GLU A 225 -5.04 11.91 -13.90
C GLU A 225 -6.28 11.42 -13.14
N TYR A 226 -6.10 10.47 -12.22
CA TYR A 226 -7.19 9.94 -11.40
C TYR A 226 -7.80 11.02 -10.50
N PHE A 227 -6.99 11.82 -9.82
CA PHE A 227 -7.44 12.93 -8.97
C PHE A 227 -8.17 14.00 -9.79
N ALA A 228 -7.62 14.37 -10.95
CA ALA A 228 -8.26 15.32 -11.86
C ALA A 228 -9.64 14.83 -12.33
N SER A 229 -9.79 13.54 -12.65
CA SER A 229 -11.09 12.95 -13.02
C SER A 229 -12.15 12.99 -11.91
N HIS A 230 -11.73 13.24 -10.65
CA HIS A 230 -12.60 13.40 -9.49
C HIS A 230 -12.68 14.86 -9.00
N GLY A 231 -12.17 15.82 -9.77
CA GLY A 231 -12.20 17.24 -9.44
C GLY A 231 -11.25 17.63 -8.30
N VAL A 232 -10.20 16.85 -8.04
CA VAL A 232 -9.18 17.14 -7.03
C VAL A 232 -7.91 17.60 -7.74
N ASP A 233 -7.50 18.83 -7.44
CA ASP A 233 -6.27 19.41 -7.98
C ASP A 233 -5.04 18.69 -7.43
N SER A 234 -4.07 18.41 -8.31
CA SER A 234 -2.80 17.84 -7.89
C SER A 234 -1.63 18.23 -8.77
N VAL A 235 -0.45 18.28 -8.15
CA VAL A 235 0.82 18.64 -8.77
C VAL A 235 1.90 17.65 -8.32
N ILE A 236 2.70 17.17 -9.28
CA ILE A 236 3.89 16.36 -8.98
C ILE A 236 5.02 17.34 -8.70
N VAL A 237 5.68 17.23 -7.55
CA VAL A 237 6.65 18.22 -7.07
C VAL A 237 7.89 17.52 -6.57
N ASP A 238 9.05 17.97 -7.04
CA ASP A 238 10.35 17.60 -6.48
C ASP A 238 10.56 18.34 -5.15
N PRO A 239 10.96 17.66 -4.06
CA PRO A 239 11.21 18.31 -2.78
C PRO A 239 12.18 19.50 -2.87
N GLY A 240 13.16 19.48 -3.78
CA GLY A 240 14.11 20.56 -3.99
C GLY A 240 13.51 21.83 -4.62
N GLU A 241 12.30 21.75 -5.15
CA GLU A 241 11.55 22.87 -5.74
C GLU A 241 10.49 23.44 -4.78
N VAL A 242 10.43 22.94 -3.54
CA VAL A 242 9.44 23.36 -2.56
C VAL A 242 9.91 24.60 -1.81
N GLU A 243 9.03 25.60 -1.75
CA GLU A 243 9.25 26.82 -0.98
C GLU A 243 8.24 26.91 0.18
N TYR A 244 8.73 27.31 1.35
CA TYR A 244 7.88 27.58 2.52
C TYR A 244 8.06 29.03 2.95
N THR A 245 7.07 29.85 2.65
CA THR A 245 7.09 31.31 2.87
C THR A 245 5.74 31.79 3.37
N GLY A 246 5.74 32.67 4.38
CA GLY A 246 4.51 33.29 4.90
C GLY A 246 3.47 32.29 5.45
N GLY A 247 3.91 31.18 6.05
CA GLY A 247 3.01 30.15 6.59
C GLY A 247 2.30 29.33 5.52
N ARG A 248 2.86 29.25 4.31
CA ARG A 248 2.28 28.54 3.17
C ARG A 248 3.35 27.77 2.41
N LEU A 249 3.05 26.51 2.11
CA LEU A 249 3.90 25.67 1.28
C LEU A 249 3.53 25.85 -0.20
N HIS A 250 4.54 26.04 -1.05
CA HIS A 250 4.37 26.20 -2.48
C HIS A 250 5.27 25.22 -3.24
N GLY A 251 4.78 24.72 -4.38
CA GLY A 251 5.52 23.83 -5.26
C GLY A 251 4.79 23.66 -6.59
N GLY A 252 5.55 23.51 -7.68
CA GLY A 252 4.99 23.44 -9.04
C GLY A 252 4.09 24.63 -9.40
N GLY A 253 4.39 25.82 -8.87
CA GLY A 253 3.66 27.07 -9.15
C GLY A 253 2.31 27.22 -8.44
N ARG A 254 2.01 26.39 -7.43
CA ARG A 254 0.76 26.43 -6.67
C ARG A 254 1.02 26.40 -5.17
N GLN A 255 0.06 26.88 -4.38
CA GLN A 255 0.01 26.56 -2.95
C GLN A 255 -0.40 25.09 -2.78
N ILE A 256 0.23 24.42 -1.82
CA ILE A 256 0.00 23.02 -1.48
C ILE A 256 -0.78 22.97 -0.16
N ASP A 257 -1.92 22.27 -0.15
CA ASP A 257 -2.74 22.08 1.05
C ASP A 257 -2.50 20.70 1.69
N LEU A 258 -2.21 19.69 0.85
CA LEU A 258 -1.94 18.32 1.27
C LEU A 258 -0.72 17.75 0.57
N ILE A 259 0.13 17.06 1.32
CA ILE A 259 1.25 16.28 0.82
C ILE A 259 0.86 14.81 0.77
N TYR A 260 0.76 14.26 -0.43
CA TYR A 260 0.80 12.82 -0.68
C TYR A 260 2.27 12.39 -0.72
N LYS A 261 2.79 12.01 0.45
CA LYS A 261 4.21 11.76 0.71
C LYS A 261 4.70 10.49 0.01
N ARG A 262 5.25 10.61 -1.20
CA ARG A 262 5.86 9.49 -1.92
C ARG A 262 7.34 9.31 -1.57
N VAL A 263 8.03 10.41 -1.27
CA VAL A 263 9.41 10.43 -0.76
C VAL A 263 9.53 9.71 0.59
N LEU A 264 10.63 8.98 0.78
CA LEU A 264 11.00 8.42 2.08
C LEU A 264 11.48 9.54 3.01
N LEU A 265 11.05 9.52 4.27
CA LEU A 265 11.43 10.55 5.25
C LEU A 265 12.95 10.61 5.44
N SER A 266 13.62 9.45 5.46
CA SER A 266 15.08 9.38 5.57
C SER A 266 15.79 10.02 4.39
N GLU A 267 15.26 9.85 3.17
CA GLU A 267 15.85 10.43 1.96
C GLU A 267 15.62 11.94 1.89
N LEU A 268 14.43 12.39 2.30
CA LEU A 268 14.12 13.82 2.44
C LEU A 268 15.10 14.51 3.38
N VAL A 269 15.37 13.92 4.55
CA VAL A 269 16.32 14.45 5.54
C VAL A 269 17.76 14.34 5.05
N GLU A 270 18.16 13.23 4.42
CA GLU A 270 19.53 13.03 3.93
C GLU A 270 19.92 14.08 2.88
N ARG A 271 19.01 14.41 1.96
CA ARG A 271 19.28 15.36 0.88
C ARG A 271 18.95 16.81 1.24
N GLY A 272 17.88 17.01 2.01
CA GLY A 272 17.31 18.34 2.31
C GLY A 272 17.61 18.88 3.70
N GLY A 273 18.11 18.06 4.61
CA GLY A 273 18.33 18.40 6.02
C GLY A 273 17.04 18.40 6.86
N LEU A 274 17.20 18.56 8.16
CA LEU A 274 16.07 18.63 9.12
C LEU A 274 15.26 19.93 8.97
N ASP A 275 15.91 21.01 8.52
CA ASP A 275 15.28 22.33 8.31
C ASP A 275 14.57 22.46 6.94
N HIS A 276 14.36 21.35 6.22
CA HIS A 276 13.77 21.37 4.89
C HIS A 276 12.39 22.06 4.87
N PRO A 277 12.04 22.88 3.85
CA PRO A 277 10.76 23.60 3.77
C PRO A 277 9.52 22.75 4.05
N VAL A 278 9.48 21.53 3.52
CA VAL A 278 8.41 20.54 3.76
C VAL A 278 8.28 20.22 5.24
N LEU A 279 9.38 19.92 5.92
CA LEU A 279 9.37 19.49 7.33
C LEU A 279 8.95 20.64 8.24
N ARG A 280 9.48 21.85 7.99
CA ARG A 280 9.08 23.06 8.73
C ARG A 280 7.58 23.38 8.59
N ALA A 281 7.02 23.20 7.39
CA ALA A 281 5.60 23.45 7.17
C ALA A 281 4.70 22.42 7.87
N VAL A 282 5.13 21.15 7.91
CA VAL A 282 4.41 20.09 8.64
C VAL A 282 4.47 20.33 10.14
N GLU A 283 5.65 20.61 10.69
CA GLU A 283 5.84 20.91 12.11
C GLU A 283 5.05 22.15 12.56
N ALA A 284 4.98 23.19 11.70
CA ALA A 284 4.19 24.38 11.96
C ALA A 284 2.67 24.16 11.86
N GLY A 285 2.22 23.02 11.33
CA GLY A 285 0.81 22.75 11.08
C GLY A 285 0.21 23.58 9.93
N ASP A 286 1.03 24.00 8.97
CA ASP A 286 0.62 24.82 7.82
C ASP A 286 0.32 23.98 6.56
N VAL A 287 0.57 22.68 6.59
CA VAL A 287 0.24 21.73 5.52
C VAL A 287 -0.11 20.36 6.09
N CYS A 288 -1.11 19.69 5.49
CA CYS A 288 -1.48 18.33 5.87
C CYS A 288 -0.54 17.31 5.21
N MET A 289 0.28 16.58 5.97
CA MET A 289 1.07 15.45 5.43
C MET A 289 0.40 14.12 5.75
N VAL A 290 -0.05 13.40 4.73
CA VAL A 290 -0.59 12.04 4.90
C VAL A 290 0.56 11.05 5.04
N ASN A 291 0.43 10.13 6.01
CA ASN A 291 1.52 9.29 6.53
C ASN A 291 2.67 10.16 7.09
N PRO A 292 2.41 10.85 8.21
CA PRO A 292 3.35 11.79 8.80
C PRO A 292 4.53 11.05 9.44
N PRO A 293 5.55 11.75 9.97
CA PRO A 293 6.76 11.11 10.49
C PRO A 293 6.54 9.99 11.51
N SER A 294 5.48 10.05 12.32
CA SER A 294 5.10 8.98 13.25
C SER A 294 4.83 7.62 12.57
N CYS A 295 4.44 7.60 11.29
CA CYS A 295 4.28 6.35 10.52
C CYS A 295 5.59 5.54 10.44
N LYS A 296 6.75 6.21 10.59
CA LYS A 296 8.07 5.58 10.56
C LYS A 296 8.22 4.54 11.66
N ILE A 297 7.57 4.71 12.82
CA ILE A 297 7.57 3.74 13.93
C ILE A 297 7.24 2.35 13.41
N LEU A 298 6.12 2.20 12.70
CA LEU A 298 5.66 0.89 12.25
C LEU A 298 6.32 0.43 10.95
N HIS A 299 6.89 1.36 10.17
CA HIS A 299 7.68 1.03 8.98
C HIS A 299 9.03 0.35 9.30
N LYS A 300 9.58 0.56 10.49
CA LYS A 300 10.82 -0.12 10.91
C LYS A 300 10.58 -1.63 10.97
N LYS A 301 11.50 -2.43 10.44
CA LYS A 301 11.46 -3.91 10.58
C LYS A 301 11.40 -4.39 12.03
N ALA A 302 11.92 -3.58 12.96
CA ALA A 302 11.81 -3.83 14.39
C ALA A 302 10.35 -3.89 14.88
N SER A 303 9.39 -3.29 14.17
CA SER A 303 7.96 -3.36 14.51
C SER A 303 7.46 -4.80 14.60
N LEU A 304 7.92 -5.69 13.72
CA LEU A 304 7.59 -7.12 13.77
C LEU A 304 8.13 -7.79 15.03
N ALA A 305 9.35 -7.44 15.44
CA ALA A 305 9.95 -7.95 16.67
C ALA A 305 9.21 -7.42 17.91
N VAL A 306 8.83 -6.14 17.92
CA VAL A 306 8.06 -5.50 19.00
C VAL A 306 6.73 -6.23 19.23
N LEU A 307 6.01 -6.58 18.16
CA LEU A 307 4.73 -7.30 18.28
C LEU A 307 4.89 -8.71 18.86
N GLN A 308 6.03 -9.36 18.65
CA GLN A 308 6.31 -10.72 19.13
C GLN A 308 7.07 -10.78 20.46
N ASP A 309 7.50 -9.64 21.00
CA ASP A 309 8.26 -9.57 22.24
C ASP A 309 7.34 -9.80 23.44
N GLU A 310 7.72 -10.75 24.30
CA GLU A 310 6.93 -11.15 25.46
C GLU A 310 6.77 -10.01 26.47
N ARG A 311 7.71 -9.05 26.49
CA ARG A 311 7.61 -7.82 27.30
C ARG A 311 6.39 -6.98 26.94
N ASN A 312 5.97 -7.02 25.68
CA ASN A 312 4.91 -6.18 25.13
C ASN A 312 3.56 -6.89 25.04
N ALA A 313 3.47 -8.18 25.42
CA ALA A 313 2.25 -8.98 25.27
C ALA A 313 1.02 -8.34 25.93
N HIS A 314 1.23 -7.61 27.04
CA HIS A 314 0.19 -6.89 27.77
C HIS A 314 -0.51 -5.77 26.97
N LEU A 315 0.09 -5.32 25.86
CA LEU A 315 -0.49 -4.30 24.97
C LEU A 315 -1.57 -4.86 24.04
N PHE A 316 -1.64 -6.19 23.89
CA PHE A 316 -2.43 -6.84 22.86
C PHE A 316 -3.50 -7.75 23.45
N THR A 317 -4.68 -7.75 22.82
CA THR A 317 -5.75 -8.72 23.11
C THR A 317 -5.32 -10.14 22.74
N ALA A 318 -5.99 -11.15 23.30
CA ALA A 318 -5.74 -12.55 22.96
C ALA A 318 -5.89 -12.83 21.45
N GLU A 319 -6.86 -12.19 20.79
CA GLU A 319 -7.06 -12.30 19.34
C GLU A 319 -5.88 -11.72 18.55
N GLN A 320 -5.38 -10.55 18.97
CA GLN A 320 -4.22 -9.91 18.36
C GLN A 320 -2.94 -10.73 18.55
N GLN A 321 -2.70 -11.27 19.75
CA GLN A 321 -1.56 -12.13 20.03
C GLN A 321 -1.59 -13.41 19.17
N ALA A 322 -2.77 -14.03 19.03
CA ALA A 322 -2.95 -15.19 18.16
C ALA A 322 -2.69 -14.85 16.69
N ALA A 323 -3.16 -13.70 16.21
CA ALA A 323 -2.89 -13.26 14.84
C ALA A 323 -1.40 -13.00 14.58
N VAL A 324 -0.71 -12.35 15.52
CA VAL A 324 0.74 -12.12 15.46
C VAL A 324 1.50 -13.45 15.41
N ALA A 325 1.19 -14.39 16.31
CA ALA A 325 1.83 -15.70 16.34
C ALA A 325 1.58 -16.53 15.07
N ALA A 326 0.38 -16.42 14.48
CA ALA A 326 0.02 -17.17 13.30
C ALA A 326 0.59 -16.59 12.00
N THR A 327 0.89 -15.29 11.96
CA THR A 327 1.14 -14.58 10.69
C THR A 327 2.48 -13.85 10.60
N ILE A 328 3.20 -13.66 11.70
CA ILE A 328 4.55 -13.09 11.68
C ILE A 328 5.56 -14.23 11.90
N PRO A 329 6.53 -14.45 10.99
CA PRO A 329 7.63 -15.38 11.23
C PRO A 329 8.38 -15.02 12.51
N TRP A 330 9.04 -15.98 13.16
CA TRP A 330 9.82 -15.68 14.37
C TRP A 330 10.86 -14.58 14.07
N THR A 331 10.70 -13.46 14.77
CA THR A 331 11.45 -12.22 14.55
C THR A 331 11.91 -11.68 15.90
N ARG A 332 13.21 -11.42 16.05
CA ARG A 332 13.79 -10.79 17.25
C ARG A 332 14.85 -9.77 16.84
N VAL A 333 15.03 -8.75 17.67
CA VAL A 333 16.20 -7.87 17.59
C VAL A 333 17.39 -8.63 18.16
N VAL A 334 18.52 -8.62 17.45
CA VAL A 334 19.77 -9.15 17.98
C VAL A 334 20.32 -8.13 18.97
N GLU A 335 20.30 -8.49 20.24
CA GLU A 335 20.83 -7.67 21.34
C GLU A 335 21.54 -8.56 22.36
N GLU A 336 22.50 -7.98 23.08
CA GLU A 336 23.14 -8.67 24.18
C GLU A 336 22.15 -8.80 25.34
N ARG A 337 21.68 -10.03 25.57
CA ARG A 337 20.76 -10.38 26.66
C ARG A 337 21.17 -11.70 27.28
N ARG A 338 20.89 -11.88 28.58
CA ARG A 338 20.94 -13.21 29.21
C ARG A 338 19.62 -13.92 28.91
N THR A 339 19.71 -15.08 28.26
CA THR A 339 18.57 -15.98 28.04
C THR A 339 18.31 -16.86 29.24
#